data_AF-A0AAW5S8M4-F1
#
_entry.id   AF-A0AAW5S8M4-F1
#
_cell.length_a   1.000
_cell.length_b   1.000
_cell.length_c   1.000
_cell.angle_alpha   90.00
_cell.angle_beta   90.00
_cell.angle_gamma   90.00
#
_symmetry.space_group_name_H-M   'P 1'
#
loop_
_entity.id
_entity.type
_entity.pdbx_description
1 polymer ?
#
loop_
_entity_poly.entity_id
_entity_poly.type
_entity_poly.pdbx_seq_one_letter_code
_entity_poly.pdbx_strand_id
1 'polypeptide(L)' 'MRWRGIPAAVWDYKIGGFQVLRKWLSYREKRVLGRDISIEETRAFTNIARRLTAVVRRGPELDRNYLAVTEAAYSP' A
#
# COMPACT_ATOMS: atom_id res chain seq x y z
N MET A 1 -17.95 -8.85 -5.47
CA MET A 1 -16.83 -9.40 -4.68
C MET A 1 -16.27 -8.28 -3.81
N ARG A 2 -16.35 -8.36 -2.47
CA ARG A 2 -15.74 -7.38 -1.56
C ARG A 2 -14.41 -7.95 -1.09
N TRP A 3 -13.31 -7.20 -1.25
CA TRP A 3 -12.01 -7.54 -0.65
C TRP A 3 -12.14 -7.47 0.87
N ARG A 4 -11.84 -8.57 1.58
CA ARG A 4 -12.00 -8.69 3.04
C ARG A 4 -10.65 -8.98 3.70
N GLY A 5 -10.54 -8.66 4.98
CA GLY A 5 -9.35 -8.96 5.79
C GLY A 5 -8.16 -8.02 5.58
N ILE A 6 -8.36 -6.89 4.89
CA ILE A 6 -7.35 -5.84 4.72
C ILE A 6 -7.67 -4.70 5.69
N PRO A 7 -6.77 -4.34 6.64
CA PRO A 7 -7.02 -3.26 7.60
C PRO A 7 -7.24 -1.90 6.92
N ALA A 8 -8.01 -1.01 7.55
CA ALA A 8 -8.32 0.32 7.01
C ALA A 8 -7.05 1.16 6.73
N ALA A 9 -6.07 1.13 7.64
CA ALA A 9 -4.79 1.84 7.46
C ALA A 9 -4.04 1.42 6.18
N VAL A 10 -4.24 0.19 5.69
CA VAL A 10 -3.64 -0.30 4.45
C VAL A 10 -4.39 0.23 3.21
N TRP A 11 -5.71 0.40 3.32
CA TRP A 11 -6.51 1.09 2.29
C TRP A 11 -6.20 2.59 2.20
N ASP A 12 -5.85 3.20 3.32
CA ASP A 12 -5.54 4.63 3.43
C ASP A 12 -4.09 4.97 3.11
N TYR A 13 -3.22 3.96 2.99
CA TYR A 13 -1.81 4.17 2.64
C TYR A 13 -1.67 4.79 1.24
N LYS A 14 -0.89 5.87 1.17
CA LYS A 14 -0.70 6.69 -0.03
C LYS A 14 0.76 6.72 -0.48
N ILE A 15 0.96 6.71 -1.79
CA ILE A 15 2.24 7.05 -2.44
C ILE A 15 1.93 8.13 -3.48
N GLY A 16 2.67 9.25 -3.44
CA GLY A 16 2.43 10.39 -4.34
C GLY A 16 1.01 10.97 -4.20
N GLY A 17 0.41 10.90 -3.02
CA GLY A 17 -0.96 11.38 -2.73
C GLY A 17 -2.09 10.40 -3.07
N PHE A 18 -1.81 9.28 -3.75
CA PHE A 18 -2.83 8.32 -4.18
C PHE A 18 -2.91 7.09 -3.28
N GLN A 19 -4.13 6.67 -2.91
CA GLN A 19 -4.36 5.40 -2.20
C GLN A 19 -4.01 4.23 -3.12
N VAL A 20 -2.96 3.48 -2.74
CA VAL A 20 -2.32 2.50 -3.62
C VAL A 20 -3.29 1.42 -4.08
N LEU A 21 -4.01 0.79 -3.14
CA LEU A 21 -4.94 -0.30 -3.46
C LEU A 21 -6.12 0.16 -4.31
N ARG A 22 -6.67 1.34 -4.02
CA ARG A 22 -7.78 1.91 -4.80
C ARG A 22 -7.35 2.24 -6.22
N LYS A 23 -6.18 2.85 -6.39
CA LYS A 23 -5.65 3.19 -7.71
C LYS A 23 -5.37 1.93 -8.53
N TRP A 24 -4.76 0.91 -7.91
CA TRP A 24 -4.51 -0.37 -8.56
C TRP A 24 -5.78 -1.03 -9.09
N LEU A 25 -6.87 -1.01 -8.29
CA LEU A 25 -8.17 -1.55 -8.69
C LEU A 25 -8.85 -0.70 -9.77
N SER A 26 -8.75 0.63 -9.68
CA SER A 26 -9.41 1.53 -10.65
C SER A 26 -8.97 1.28 -12.09
N TYR A 27 -7.69 0.94 -12.30
CA TYR A 27 -7.16 0.60 -13.62
C TYR A 27 -7.53 -0.80 -14.09
N ARG A 28 -8.19 -1.60 -13.24
CA ARG A 28 -8.58 -2.98 -13.51
C ARG A 28 -10.08 -3.21 -13.38
N GLU A 29 -10.85 -2.12 -13.33
CA GLU A 29 -12.30 -2.21 -13.45
C GLU A 29 -12.66 -2.77 -14.84
N LYS A 30 -13.74 -3.56 -14.90
CA LYS A 30 -14.19 -4.20 -16.15
C LYS A 30 -14.38 -3.20 -17.30
N ARG A 31 -14.86 -2.00 -17.00
CA ARG A 31 -15.01 -0.91 -17.98
C ARG A 31 -13.69 -0.39 -18.55
N VAL A 32 -12.60 -0.55 -17.82
CA VAL A 32 -11.24 -0.13 -18.23
C VAL A 32 -10.54 -1.25 -18.98
N LEU A 33 -10.64 -2.50 -18.51
CA LEU A 33 -9.96 -3.65 -19.13
C LEU A 33 -10.75 -4.33 -20.25
N GLY A 34 -12.06 -4.11 -20.34
CA GLY A 34 -12.96 -4.90 -21.21
C GLY A 34 -13.16 -6.35 -20.75
N ARG A 35 -12.55 -6.76 -19.64
CA ARG A 35 -12.63 -8.10 -19.05
C ARG A 35 -12.63 -8.05 -17.53
N ASP A 36 -13.00 -9.16 -16.90
CA ASP A 36 -12.86 -9.33 -15.46
C ASP A 36 -11.39 -9.50 -15.04
N ILE A 37 -11.12 -9.24 -13.76
CA ILE A 37 -9.79 -9.42 -13.15
C ILE A 37 -9.43 -10.90 -13.17
N SER A 38 -8.21 -11.23 -13.60
CA SER A 38 -7.72 -12.62 -13.63
C SER A 38 -7.37 -13.13 -12.22
N ILE A 39 -7.23 -14.46 -12.10
CA ILE A 39 -6.77 -15.08 -10.85
C ILE A 39 -5.35 -14.61 -10.48
N GLU A 40 -4.48 -14.44 -11.48
CA GLU A 40 -3.11 -13.95 -11.30
C GLU A 40 -3.09 -12.50 -10.79
N GLU A 41 -3.94 -11.65 -11.36
CA GLU A 41 -4.10 -10.27 -10.90
C GLU A 41 -4.65 -10.22 -9.47
N THR A 42 -5.59 -11.10 -9.12
CA THR A 42 -6.11 -11.24 -7.75
C THR A 42 -5.01 -11.66 -6.76
N ARG A 43 -4.12 -12.58 -7.15
CA ARG A 43 -2.94 -12.96 -6.36
C ARG A 43 -1.96 -11.80 -6.22
N ALA A 44 -1.72 -11.06 -7.29
CA ALA A 44 -0.87 -9.86 -7.27
C ALA A 44 -1.43 -8.80 -6.30
N PHE A 45 -2.74 -8.53 -6.35
CA PHE A 45 -3.40 -7.62 -5.41
C PHE A 45 -3.21 -8.06 -3.95
N THR A 46 -3.40 -9.35 -3.67
CA THR A 46 -3.19 -9.91 -2.33
C THR A 46 -1.76 -9.73 -1.84
N ASN A 47 -0.77 -9.95 -2.71
CA ASN A 47 0.64 -9.75 -2.38
C ASN A 47 0.97 -8.28 -2.12
N ILE A 48 0.41 -7.36 -2.90
CA ILE A 48 0.55 -5.92 -2.68
C ILE A 48 -0.05 -5.53 -1.32
N ALA A 49 -1.26 -5.97 -1.01
CA ALA A 49 -1.90 -5.68 0.27
C ALA A 49 -1.09 -6.21 1.46
N ARG A 50 -0.50 -7.41 1.36
CA ARG A 50 0.38 -7.96 2.40
C ARG A 50 1.65 -7.13 2.59
N ARG A 51 2.28 -6.69 1.49
CA ARG A 51 3.48 -5.83 1.55
C ARG A 51 3.17 -4.47 2.16
N LEU A 52 2.07 -3.84 1.74
CA LEU A 52 1.61 -2.58 2.34
C LEU A 52 1.28 -2.75 3.82
N THR A 53 0.70 -3.88 4.23
CA THR A 53 0.48 -4.16 5.65
C THR A 53 1.79 -4.17 6.43
N ALA A 54 2.84 -4.81 5.90
CA ALA A 54 4.16 -4.81 6.53
C ALA A 54 4.76 -3.41 6.62
N VAL A 55 4.64 -2.61 5.55
CA VAL A 55 5.10 -1.21 5.51
C VAL A 55 4.37 -0.37 6.54
N VAL A 56 3.04 -0.39 6.54
CA VAL A 56 2.21 0.37 7.50
C VAL A 56 2.54 -0.03 8.94
N ARG A 57 2.73 -1.33 9.22
CA ARG A 57 3.10 -1.81 10.55
C ARG A 57 4.49 -1.32 10.98
N ARG A 58 5.43 -1.21 10.06
CA ARG A 58 6.82 -0.77 10.32
C ARG A 58 6.99 0.74 10.28
N GLY A 59 6.07 1.49 9.69
CA GLY A 59 6.14 2.94 9.49
C GLY A 59 6.65 3.71 10.73
N PRO A 60 6.01 3.59 11.90
CA PRO A 60 6.43 4.34 13.09
C PRO A 60 7.84 4.01 13.60
N GLU A 61 8.36 2.82 13.31
CA GLU A 61 9.74 2.44 13.64
C GLU A 61 10.74 3.05 12.64
N LEU A 62 10.40 3.02 11.35
CA LEU A 62 11.18 3.63 10.29
C LEU A 62 11.25 5.16 10.44
N ASP A 63 10.14 5.81 10.77
CA ASP A 63 10.08 7.26 10.98
C ASP A 63 10.96 7.68 12.16
N ARG A 64 10.91 6.95 13.28
CA ARG A 64 11.79 7.19 14.44
C ARG A 64 13.26 7.01 14.07
N ASN A 65 13.58 5.95 13.31
CA ASN A 65 14.96 5.72 12.87
C ASN A 65 15.46 6.86 11.98
N TYR A 66 14.64 7.32 11.03
CA TYR A 66 14.99 8.44 10.15
C TYR A 66 15.27 9.72 10.94
N LEU A 67 14.41 10.05 11.90
CA LEU A 67 14.58 11.23 12.75
C LEU A 67 15.86 11.15 13.60
N ALA A 68 16.11 10.00 14.25
CA ALA A 68 17.29 9.81 15.10
C ALA A 68 18.61 9.93 14.30
N VAL A 69 18.66 9.36 13.09
CA VAL A 69 19.83 9.47 12.21
C VAL A 69 20.02 10.91 11.73
N THR A 70 18.92 11.59 11.40
CA THR A 70 18.95 12.99 10.96
C THR A 70 19.46 13.90 12.08
N GLU A 71 18.94 13.75 13.30
CA GLU A 71 19.40 14.50 14.46
C GLU A 71 20.88 14.26 14.74
N ALA A 72 21.32 13.01 14.77
CA ALA A 72 22.74 12.67 14.98
C ALA A 72 23.66 13.23 13.88
N ALA A 73 23.19 13.33 12.63
CA ALA A 73 23.98 13.85 11.52
C ALA A 73 24.10 15.39 11.50
N TYR A 74 23.13 16.10 12.09
CA TYR A 74 23.06 17.57 12.08
C TYR A 74 23.26 18.21 13.46
N SER A 75 23.43 17.42 14.52
CA SER A 75 23.88 17.93 15.83
C SER A 75 25.37 18.34 15.75
N PRO A 76 25.72 19.55 16.20
CA PRO A 76 27.10 20.06 16.18
C PRO A 76 28.03 19.33 17.16
#